data_AF-A0A2G5J615-F1
#
_entry.id   AF-A0A2G5J615-F1
#
_cell.length_a   1.000
_cell.length_b   1.000
_cell.length_c   1.000
_cell.angle_alpha   90.00
_cell.angle_beta   90.00
_cell.angle_gamma   90.00
#
_symmetry.space_group_name_H-M   'P 1'
#
loop_
_entity.id
_entity.type
_entity.pdbx_description
1 polymer ?
#
loop_
_entity_poly.entity_id
_entity_poly.type
_entity_poly.pdbx_seq_one_letter_code
_entity_poly.pdbx_strand_id
1 'polypeptide(L)'
;MDVWELLLVGVVILLGLAGVLVPGVPGSWLVWAAVLWWALGDPQALSWGVLVGATAVLLLAQAIRWALPPRRLRDSGATPRMGVYAGAGALVGFFLLPVIGAIPGFVAGLFLHERLRLGGHGQAWAAVRTLMRAGGWSVLTELFACLLILGAWLGAVIWG
;
A
#
# COMPACT_ATOMS: atom_id res chain seq x y z
N MET A 1 16.48 16.05 11.55
CA MET A 1 16.54 16.21 10.07
C MET A 1 15.89 17.53 9.65
N ASP A 2 16.31 18.10 8.52
CA ASP A 2 15.69 19.31 7.95
C ASP A 2 14.38 19.00 7.23
N VAL A 3 13.51 20.00 7.08
CA VAL A 3 12.19 19.86 6.43
C VAL A 3 12.29 19.29 5.01
N TRP A 4 13.30 19.70 4.25
CA TRP A 4 13.51 19.21 2.88
C TRP A 4 13.83 17.71 2.83
N GLU A 5 14.57 17.20 3.83
CA GLU A 5 14.89 15.78 3.93
C GLU A 5 13.64 14.96 4.27
N LEU A 6 12.78 15.46 5.16
CA LEU A 6 11.50 14.84 5.49
C LEU A 6 10.57 14.76 4.27
N LEU A 7 10.53 15.83 3.46
CA LEU A 7 9.76 15.84 2.22
C LEU A 7 10.29 14.82 1.22
N LEU A 8 11.61 14.68 1.09
CA LEU A 8 12.21 13.65 0.25
C LEU A 8 11.84 12.25 0.72
N VAL A 9 11.91 11.97 2.03
CA VAL A 9 11.46 10.69 2.61
C VAL A 9 10.00 10.43 2.28
N GLY A 10 9.13 11.43 2.47
CA GLY A 10 7.71 11.32 2.12
C GLY A 10 7.49 11.00 0.64
N VAL A 11 8.22 11.66 -0.27
CA VAL A 11 8.17 11.38 -1.71
C VAL A 11 8.61 9.95 -2.01
N VAL A 12 9.69 9.46 -1.40
CA VAL A 12 10.15 8.07 -1.60
C VAL A 12 9.11 7.07 -1.10
N ILE A 13 8.44 7.34 0.02
CA ILE A 13 7.34 6.50 0.51
C ILE A 13 6.17 6.49 -0.48
N LEU A 14 5.77 7.64 -1.03
CA LEU A 14 4.71 7.73 -2.04
C LEU A 14 5.09 6.98 -3.33
N LEU A 15 6.35 7.06 -3.76
CA LEU A 15 6.86 6.29 -4.89
C LEU A 15 6.85 4.79 -4.60
N GLY A 16 7.19 4.39 -3.37
CA GLY A 16 7.08 3.00 -2.91
C GLY A 16 5.65 2.48 -2.95
N LEU A 17 4.68 3.27 -2.47
CA LEU A 17 3.24 2.98 -2.55
C LEU A 17 2.77 2.82 -4.00
N ALA A 18 3.18 3.73 -4.89
CA ALA A 18 2.90 3.62 -6.32
C ALA A 18 3.54 2.35 -6.94
N GLY A 19 4.77 2.03 -6.51
CA GLY A 19 5.50 0.83 -6.93
C GLY A 19 4.77 -0.47 -6.58
N VAL A 20 4.07 -0.55 -5.45
CA VAL A 20 3.27 -1.74 -5.08
C VAL A 20 2.18 -2.07 -6.10
N LEU A 21 1.63 -1.05 -6.75
CA LEU A 21 0.58 -1.20 -7.78
C LEU A 21 1.14 -1.71 -9.12
N VAL A 22 2.46 -1.61 -9.31
CA VAL A 22 3.16 -2.03 -10.52
C VAL A 22 3.76 -3.44 -10.30
N PRO A 23 3.31 -4.46 -11.06
CA PRO A 23 3.87 -5.80 -10.96
C PRO A 23 5.38 -5.80 -11.24
N GLY A 24 6.17 -6.44 -10.36
CA GLY A 24 7.62 -6.56 -10.50
C GLY A 24 8.43 -5.47 -9.80
N VAL A 25 7.80 -4.39 -9.33
CA VAL A 25 8.48 -3.36 -8.53
C VAL A 25 8.35 -3.69 -7.04
N PRO A 26 9.47 -3.78 -6.28
CA PRO A 26 9.45 -4.03 -4.85
C PRO A 26 9.12 -2.76 -4.06
N GLY A 27 7.88 -2.27 -4.20
CA GLY A 27 7.45 -1.01 -3.58
C GLY A 27 7.59 -0.99 -2.04
N SER A 28 7.34 -2.12 -1.37
CA SER A 28 7.50 -2.25 0.08
C SER A 28 8.93 -2.04 0.57
N TRP A 29 9.92 -2.49 -0.19
CA TRP A 29 11.34 -2.28 0.12
C TRP A 29 11.74 -0.81 -0.02
N LEU A 30 11.17 -0.10 -1.00
CA LEU A 30 11.36 1.35 -1.15
C LEU A 30 10.81 2.12 0.06
N VAL A 31 9.60 1.78 0.51
CA VAL A 31 9.00 2.39 1.71
C VAL A 31 9.85 2.12 2.95
N TRP A 32 10.30 0.87 3.14
CA TRP A 32 11.17 0.52 4.26
C TRP A 32 12.53 1.23 4.20
N ALA A 33 13.15 1.32 3.03
CA ALA A 33 14.42 2.02 2.84
C ALA A 33 14.30 3.52 3.16
N ALA A 34 13.17 4.15 2.82
CA ALA A 34 12.90 5.53 3.19
C ALA A 34 12.84 5.73 4.71
N VAL A 35 12.16 4.82 5.42
CA VAL A 35 12.08 4.84 6.89
C VAL A 35 13.44 4.54 7.53
N LEU A 36 14.21 3.59 6.98
CA LEU A 36 15.58 3.32 7.42
C LEU A 36 16.44 4.57 7.30
N TRP A 37 16.41 5.22 6.13
CA TRP A 37 17.16 6.46 5.90
C TRP A 37 16.80 7.55 6.91
N TRP A 38 15.50 7.76 7.13
CA TRP A 38 15.01 8.71 8.12
C TRP A 38 15.46 8.37 9.55
N ALA A 39 15.34 7.11 9.97
CA ALA A 39 15.73 6.68 11.31
C ALA A 39 17.23 6.80 11.58
N LEU A 40 18.06 6.63 10.53
CA LEU A 40 19.50 6.85 10.61
C LEU A 40 19.86 8.34 10.63
N GLY A 41 19.09 9.18 9.93
CA GLY A 41 19.29 10.64 9.90
C GLY A 41 18.86 11.37 11.18
N ASP A 42 17.88 10.84 11.91
CA ASP A 42 17.44 11.35 13.22
C ASP A 42 17.31 10.21 14.24
N PRO A 43 18.44 9.73 14.80
CA PRO A 43 18.44 8.56 15.67
C PRO A 43 17.86 8.88 17.04
N GLN A 44 16.59 8.52 17.24
CA GLN A 44 15.83 8.69 18.46
C GLN A 44 15.09 7.40 18.81
N ALA A 45 14.71 7.20 20.07
CA ALA A 45 13.98 6.00 20.49
C ALA A 45 12.70 5.77 19.64
N LEU A 46 11.99 6.85 19.29
CA LEU A 46 10.80 6.80 18.45
C LEU A 46 11.13 6.36 17.01
N SER A 47 12.17 6.91 16.38
CA SER A 47 12.52 6.59 15.00
C SER A 47 13.02 5.15 14.84
N TRP A 48 13.79 4.66 15.82
CA TRP A 48 14.14 3.24 15.92
C TRP A 48 12.92 2.34 16.13
N GLY A 49 11.98 2.76 16.99
CA GLY A 49 10.71 2.03 17.20
C GLY A 49 9.90 1.89 15.91
N VAL A 50 9.78 2.96 15.12
CA VAL A 50 9.12 2.94 13.81
C VAL A 50 9.86 2.03 12.83
N LEU A 51 11.19 2.07 12.78
CA LEU A 51 11.98 1.19 11.90
C LEU A 51 11.81 -0.30 12.25
N VAL A 52 11.86 -0.65 13.53
CA VAL A 52 11.63 -2.02 14.00
C VAL A 52 10.20 -2.47 13.67
N GLY A 53 9.21 -1.63 13.95
CA GLY A 53 7.81 -1.88 13.62
C GLY A 53 7.61 -2.06 12.11
N ALA A 54 8.21 -1.20 11.29
CA ALA A 54 8.15 -1.29 9.83
C ALA A 54 8.79 -2.58 9.31
N THR A 55 9.90 -3.00 9.91
CA THR A 55 10.56 -4.28 9.59
C THR A 55 9.65 -5.46 9.93
N ALA A 56 9.05 -5.46 11.11
CA ALA A 56 8.11 -6.51 11.53
C ALA A 56 6.88 -6.59 10.61
N VAL A 57 6.30 -5.43 10.25
CA VAL A 57 5.16 -5.35 9.33
C VAL A 57 5.54 -5.86 7.93
N LEU A 58 6.71 -5.50 7.42
CA LEU A 58 7.19 -5.95 6.10
C LEU A 58 7.41 -7.47 6.08
N LEU A 59 8.06 -8.02 7.11
CA LEU A 59 8.28 -9.47 7.25
C LEU A 59 6.96 -10.23 7.38
N LEU A 60 6.01 -9.72 8.17
CA LEU A 60 4.68 -10.30 8.29
C LEU A 60 3.93 -10.27 6.95
N ALA A 61 3.98 -9.15 6.23
CA ALA A 61 3.38 -9.03 4.91
C ALA A 61 4.02 -10.00 3.91
N GLN A 62 5.33 -10.22 3.99
CA GLN A 62 6.03 -11.20 3.16
C GLN A 62 5.59 -12.63 3.50
N ALA A 63 5.49 -12.98 4.78
CA ALA A 63 5.01 -14.28 5.23
C ALA A 63 3.56 -14.56 4.81
N ILE A 64 2.66 -13.57 4.96
CA ILE A 64 1.27 -13.68 4.50
C ILE A 64 1.22 -13.88 2.99
N ARG A 65 2.02 -13.11 2.23
CA ARG A 65 2.06 -13.23 0.77
C ARG A 65 2.57 -14.58 0.28
N TRP A 66 3.37 -15.30 1.08
CA TRP A 66 3.75 -16.68 0.75
C TRP A 66 2.58 -17.66 0.81
N ALA A 67 1.57 -17.41 1.65
CA ALA A 67 0.35 -18.20 1.69
C ALA A 67 -0.69 -17.77 0.64
N LEU A 68 -0.50 -16.60 0.00
CA LEU A 68 -1.44 -16.04 -0.97
C LEU A 68 -1.09 -16.43 -2.42
N PRO A 69 -2.08 -16.41 -3.32
CA PRO A 69 -1.84 -16.70 -4.74
C PRO A 69 -0.79 -15.77 -5.34
N PRO A 70 0.14 -16.28 -6.18
CA PRO A 70 1.07 -15.44 -6.92
C PRO A 70 0.31 -14.46 -7.82
N ARG A 71 0.89 -13.27 -8.02
CA ARG A 71 0.26 -12.15 -8.76
C ARG A 71 0.12 -12.48 -10.24
N ARG A 72 -1.00 -13.09 -10.63
CA ARG A 72 -1.38 -13.32 -12.05
C ARG A 72 -2.30 -12.21 -12.56
N LEU A 73 -1.97 -10.97 -12.21
CA LEU A 73 -2.79 -9.79 -12.54
C LEU A 73 -2.83 -9.49 -14.04
N ARG A 74 -1.78 -9.89 -14.77
CA ARG A 74 -1.74 -9.77 -16.23
C ARG A 74 -2.75 -10.69 -16.92
N ASP A 75 -2.97 -11.88 -16.36
CA ASP A 75 -3.89 -12.88 -16.94
C ASP A 75 -5.35 -12.60 -16.58
N SER A 76 -5.60 -11.77 -15.55
CA SER A 76 -6.95 -11.44 -15.08
C SER A 76 -7.53 -10.13 -15.65
N GLY A 77 -6.82 -9.48 -16.58
CA GLY A 77 -7.25 -8.22 -17.20
C GLY A 77 -7.00 -6.97 -16.33
N ALA A 78 -6.13 -7.05 -15.31
CA ALA A 78 -5.81 -5.89 -14.48
C ALA A 78 -5.10 -4.80 -15.30
N THR A 79 -5.68 -3.62 -15.33
CA THR A 79 -5.14 -2.45 -16.06
C THR A 79 -4.40 -1.52 -15.09
N PRO A 80 -3.35 -0.79 -15.49
CA PRO A 80 -2.67 0.17 -14.62
C PRO A 80 -3.61 1.21 -13.98
N ARG A 81 -4.62 1.67 -14.75
CA ARG A 81 -5.66 2.58 -14.24
C ARG A 81 -6.42 1.99 -13.06
N MET A 82 -6.77 0.70 -13.12
CA MET A 82 -7.45 0.02 -12.03
C MET A 82 -6.60 -0.02 -10.76
N GLY A 83 -5.29 -0.25 -10.89
CA GLY A 83 -4.34 -0.14 -9.78
C GLY A 83 -4.38 1.23 -9.13
N VAL A 84 -4.41 2.31 -9.92
CA VAL A 84 -4.53 3.68 -9.42
C VAL A 84 -5.83 3.90 -8.63
N TYR A 85 -6.98 3.44 -9.15
CA TYR A 85 -8.25 3.54 -8.42
C TYR A 85 -8.24 2.75 -7.11
N ALA A 86 -7.68 1.54 -7.12
CA ALA A 86 -7.58 0.70 -5.93
C ALA A 86 -6.63 1.31 -4.89
N GLY A 87 -5.46 1.79 -5.33
CA GLY A 87 -4.47 2.45 -4.48
C GLY A 87 -5.00 3.74 -3.87
N ALA A 88 -5.61 4.60 -4.69
CA ALA A 88 -6.22 5.84 -4.22
C ALA A 88 -7.38 5.56 -3.25
N GLY A 89 -8.24 4.58 -3.56
CA GLY A 89 -9.32 4.16 -2.67
C GLY A 89 -8.79 3.66 -1.33
N ALA A 90 -7.73 2.86 -1.32
CA ALA A 90 -7.10 2.38 -0.09
C ALA A 90 -6.48 3.52 0.72
N LEU A 91 -5.78 4.45 0.07
CA LEU A 91 -5.16 5.60 0.72
C LEU A 91 -6.24 6.51 1.37
N VAL A 92 -7.27 6.87 0.61
CA VAL A 92 -8.39 7.68 1.12
C VAL A 92 -9.11 6.95 2.25
N GLY A 93 -9.40 5.66 2.07
CA GLY A 93 -10.04 4.83 3.10
C GLY A 93 -9.21 4.76 4.39
N PHE A 94 -7.88 4.63 4.28
CA PHE A 94 -6.98 4.63 5.42
C PHE A 94 -7.06 5.93 6.22
N PHE A 95 -7.15 7.09 5.57
CA PHE A 95 -7.27 8.37 6.28
C PHE A 95 -8.68 8.62 6.84
N LEU A 96 -9.73 8.15 6.16
CA LEU A 96 -11.12 8.30 6.63
C LEU A 96 -11.42 7.42 7.84
N LEU A 97 -10.96 6.18 7.82
CA LEU A 97 -11.09 5.23 8.91
C LEU A 97 -9.71 4.61 9.16
N PRO A 98 -8.91 5.20 10.08
CA PRO A 98 -7.53 4.79 10.34
C PRO A 98 -7.38 3.27 10.40
N VAL A 99 -6.44 2.76 9.60
CA VAL A 99 -6.15 1.32 9.43
C VAL A 99 -7.29 0.56 8.73
N ILE A 100 -8.47 0.48 9.32
CA ILE A 100 -9.55 -0.40 8.88
C ILE A 100 -10.06 -0.03 7.49
N GLY A 101 -10.07 1.25 7.15
CA GLY A 101 -10.64 1.77 5.90
C GLY A 101 -9.82 1.47 4.65
N ALA A 102 -8.56 1.03 4.77
CA ALA A 102 -7.73 0.69 3.62
C ALA A 102 -8.28 -0.50 2.82
N ILE A 103 -8.80 -1.52 3.50
CA ILE A 103 -9.37 -2.72 2.88
C ILE A 103 -10.65 -2.40 2.09
N PRO A 104 -11.72 -1.83 2.71
CA PRO A 104 -12.91 -1.47 1.97
C PRO A 104 -12.62 -0.38 0.94
N GLY A 105 -11.69 0.54 1.21
CA GLY A 105 -11.23 1.55 0.25
C GLY A 105 -10.62 0.95 -1.02
N PHE A 106 -9.74 -0.05 -0.87
CA PHE A 106 -9.15 -0.75 -2.00
C PHE A 106 -10.20 -1.45 -2.86
N VAL A 107 -11.10 -2.21 -2.21
CA VAL A 107 -12.17 -2.96 -2.89
C VAL A 107 -13.17 -2.01 -3.55
N ALA A 108 -13.53 -0.90 -2.89
CA ALA A 108 -14.39 0.13 -3.45
C ALA A 108 -13.75 0.83 -4.65
N GLY A 109 -12.44 1.08 -4.60
CA GLY A 109 -11.68 1.63 -5.73
C GLY A 109 -11.71 0.70 -6.96
N LEU A 110 -11.47 -0.60 -6.76
CA LEU A 110 -11.61 -1.61 -7.82
C LEU A 110 -13.04 -1.65 -8.37
N PHE A 111 -14.04 -1.69 -7.49
CA PHE A 111 -15.45 -1.75 -7.87
C PHE A 111 -15.87 -0.51 -8.65
N LEU A 112 -15.45 0.69 -8.22
CA LEU A 112 -15.78 1.94 -8.90
C LEU A 112 -15.18 1.96 -10.31
N HIS A 113 -13.94 1.53 -10.48
CA HIS A 113 -13.32 1.43 -11.80
C HIS A 113 -14.09 0.50 -12.74
N GLU A 114 -14.42 -0.71 -12.27
CA GLU A 114 -15.18 -1.67 -13.09
C GLU A 114 -16.63 -1.24 -13.31
N ARG A 115 -17.24 -0.54 -12.36
CA ARG A 115 -18.59 0.02 -12.54
C ARG A 115 -18.60 1.10 -13.62
N LEU A 116 -17.59 1.97 -13.66
CA LEU A 116 -17.46 2.99 -14.71
C LEU A 116 -17.16 2.37 -16.08
N ARG A 117 -16.48 1.23 -16.13
CA ARG A 117 -16.11 0.53 -17.36
C ARG A 117 -17.22 -0.36 -17.93
N LEU A 118 -17.90 -1.13 -17.07
CA LEU A 118 -18.87 -2.17 -17.47
C LEU A 118 -20.33 -1.71 -17.31
N GLY A 119 -20.60 -0.64 -16.55
CA GLY A 119 -21.94 -0.09 -16.31
C GLY A 119 -22.84 -0.92 -15.39
N GLY A 120 -22.69 -2.25 -15.36
CA GLY A 120 -23.50 -3.18 -14.56
C GLY A 120 -22.90 -3.52 -13.18
N HIS A 121 -23.70 -3.40 -12.11
CA HIS A 121 -23.29 -3.75 -10.74
C HIS A 121 -22.83 -5.21 -10.58
N GLY A 122 -23.58 -6.16 -11.15
CA GLY A 122 -23.25 -7.59 -11.03
C GLY A 122 -21.95 -7.96 -11.77
N GLN A 123 -21.73 -7.36 -12.94
CA GLN A 123 -20.52 -7.59 -13.74
C GLN A 123 -19.28 -7.00 -13.06
N ALA A 124 -19.41 -5.79 -12.50
CA ALA A 124 -18.34 -5.16 -11.74
C ALA A 124 -17.93 -6.00 -10.51
N TRP A 125 -18.91 -6.53 -9.76
CA TRP A 125 -18.60 -7.38 -8.61
C TRP A 125 -17.95 -8.72 -9.01
N ALA A 126 -18.41 -9.32 -10.11
CA ALA A 126 -17.78 -10.53 -10.64
C ALA A 126 -16.31 -10.27 -11.04
N ALA A 127 -16.03 -9.15 -11.70
CA ALA A 127 -14.69 -8.73 -12.08
C ALA A 127 -13.79 -8.53 -10.85
N VAL A 128 -14.26 -7.79 -9.83
CA VAL A 128 -13.53 -7.60 -8.56
C VAL A 128 -13.20 -8.94 -7.90
N ARG A 129 -14.15 -9.87 -7.83
CA ARG A 129 -13.91 -11.21 -7.24
C ARG A 129 -12.84 -11.99 -8.00
N THR A 130 -12.87 -11.98 -9.33
CA THR A 130 -11.86 -12.61 -10.18
C THR A 130 -10.49 -11.99 -9.93
N LEU A 131 -10.42 -10.66 -9.85
CA LEU A 131 -9.18 -9.93 -9.63
C LEU A 131 -8.57 -10.22 -8.25
N MET A 132 -9.42 -10.22 -7.21
CA MET A 132 -8.99 -10.54 -5.84
C MET A 132 -8.41 -11.96 -5.76
N ARG A 133 -9.03 -12.92 -6.44
CA ARG A 133 -8.53 -14.31 -6.53
C ARG A 133 -7.24 -14.44 -7.37
N ALA A 134 -7.08 -13.61 -8.40
CA ALA A 134 -5.91 -13.64 -9.29
C ALA A 134 -4.65 -12.93 -8.73
N GLY A 135 -4.71 -12.39 -7.52
CA GLY A 135 -3.57 -11.73 -6.88
C GLY A 135 -3.89 -10.41 -6.19
N GLY A 136 -5.15 -9.94 -6.23
CA GLY A 136 -5.55 -8.72 -5.54
C GLY A 136 -5.30 -8.77 -4.03
N TRP A 137 -5.45 -9.93 -3.39
CA TRP A 137 -5.07 -10.10 -1.97
C TRP A 137 -3.58 -9.84 -1.71
N SER A 138 -2.70 -10.33 -2.58
CA SER A 138 -1.26 -10.11 -2.47
C SER A 138 -0.89 -8.64 -2.61
N VAL A 139 -1.57 -7.90 -3.50
CA VAL A 139 -1.39 -6.44 -3.64
C VAL A 139 -1.94 -5.71 -2.43
N LEU A 140 -3.15 -6.05 -1.99
CA LEU A 140 -3.79 -5.44 -0.84
C LEU A 140 -2.92 -5.59 0.42
N THR A 141 -2.41 -6.79 0.70
CA THR A 141 -1.53 -7.00 1.86
C THR A 141 -0.26 -6.15 1.80
N GLU A 142 0.40 -6.06 0.64
CA GLU A 142 1.60 -5.24 0.52
C GLU A 142 1.30 -3.75 0.62
N LEU A 143 0.24 -3.28 -0.03
CA LEU A 143 -0.17 -1.89 0.01
C LEU A 143 -0.58 -1.49 1.44
N PHE A 144 -1.32 -2.35 2.11
CA PHE A 144 -1.72 -2.17 3.51
C PHE A 144 -0.52 -2.07 4.44
N ALA A 145 0.46 -2.95 4.29
CA ALA A 145 1.72 -2.89 5.04
C ALA A 145 2.45 -1.55 4.81
N CYS A 146 2.53 -1.09 3.56
CA CYS A 146 3.13 0.20 3.23
C CYS A 146 2.35 1.38 3.84
N LEU A 147 1.02 1.32 3.87
CA LEU A 147 0.18 2.35 4.50
C LEU A 147 0.34 2.38 6.02
N LEU A 148 0.50 1.22 6.67
CA LEU A 148 0.83 1.16 8.09
C LEU A 148 2.18 1.81 8.39
N ILE A 149 3.19 1.53 7.56
CA ILE A 149 4.53 2.13 7.70
C ILE A 149 4.47 3.64 7.47
N LEU A 150 3.77 4.09 6.43
CA LEU A 150 3.51 5.51 6.16
C LEU A 150 2.82 6.17 7.37
N GLY A 151 1.77 5.56 7.90
CA GLY A 151 1.02 6.08 9.04
C GLY A 151 1.86 6.18 10.31
N ALA A 152 2.69 5.16 10.58
CA ALA A 152 3.61 5.16 11.71
C ALA A 152 4.68 6.26 11.59
N TRP A 153 5.29 6.39 10.40
CA TRP A 153 6.26 7.46 10.12
C TRP A 153 5.62 8.84 10.22
N LEU A 154 4.46 9.06 9.58
CA LEU A 154 3.75 10.33 9.62
C LEU A 154 3.35 10.70 11.06
N GLY A 155 2.84 9.75 11.82
CA GLY A 155 2.51 9.94 13.23
C GLY A 155 3.74 10.31 14.06
N ALA A 156 4.88 9.65 13.83
CA ALA A 156 6.12 9.98 14.51
C ALA A 156 6.65 11.38 14.17
N VAL A 157 6.54 11.81 12.91
CA VAL A 157 6.95 13.16 12.48
C VAL A 157 6.02 14.25 13.02
N ILE A 158 4.74 13.95 13.27
CA ILE A 158 3.77 14.92 13.81
C ILE A 158 3.86 15.03 15.34
N TRP A 159 4.11 13.92 16.04
CA TRP A 159 4.13 13.88 17.52
C TRP A 159 5.52 14.00 18.16
N GLY A 160 6.59 13.75 17.42
CA GLY A 160 7.98 13.92 17.87
C GLY A 160 8.51 15.31 17.51
#